data_AF-A0A925XWE5-F1
#
_entry.id   AF-A0A925XWE5-F1
#
_cell.length_a   1.000
_cell.length_b   1.000
_cell.length_c   1.000
_cell.angle_alpha   90.00
_cell.angle_beta   90.00
_cell.angle_gamma   90.00
#
_symmetry.space_group_name_H-M   'P 1'
#
loop_
_entity.id
_entity.type
_entity.pdbx_description
1 polymer ?
#
loop_
_entity_poly.entity_id
_entity_poly.type
_entity_poly.pdbx_seq_one_letter_code
_entity_poly.pdbx_strand_id
1 'polypeptide(L)'
;LVQALVRRNEPEPVSESMGACLVQGLNNWDRVEKLRAHWESGCPEDRSESAWHAHFRTLVPRKELYQDRLVILSQGPYSNIPASALGLDEAEWLKISLAIRLEHECTHYFTYRALGSARNNLFDELLCDYMGITAATGRYSATWFLKFLGLEDFPTVRADGRVHLYRGKPPLPDAAFAIQQRLTVRAAHNLEAIDRQYAAGRERIFVLLAASHLSLEELASEDALPLFEQVWDFRHP
;
A
#
# COMPACT_ATOMS: atom_id res chain seq x y z
N LEU A 1 -11.78 13.10 -12.51
CA LEU A 1 -11.69 13.04 -11.03
C LEU A 1 -10.26 13.23 -10.51
N VAL A 2 -9.29 12.42 -10.96
CA VAL A 2 -7.87 12.55 -10.54
C VAL A 2 -7.31 13.96 -10.78
N GLN A 3 -7.51 14.54 -11.97
CA GLN A 3 -7.08 15.92 -12.25
C GLN A 3 -7.72 16.93 -11.29
N ALA A 4 -9.03 16.81 -11.01
CA ALA A 4 -9.72 17.70 -10.10
C ALA A 4 -9.17 17.63 -8.67
N LEU A 5 -9.02 16.41 -8.13
CA LEU A 5 -8.69 16.20 -6.71
C LEU A 5 -7.19 16.22 -6.41
N VAL A 6 -6.35 15.77 -7.35
CA VAL A 6 -4.89 15.67 -7.16
C VAL A 6 -4.18 16.85 -7.80
N ARG A 7 -4.62 17.25 -9.00
CA ARG A 7 -4.00 18.30 -9.81
C ARG A 7 -4.69 19.65 -9.67
N ARG A 8 -5.68 19.77 -8.78
CA ARG A 8 -6.44 21.01 -8.55
C ARG A 8 -7.08 21.58 -9.82
N ASN A 9 -7.53 20.69 -10.70
CA ASN A 9 -8.06 20.98 -12.04
C ASN A 9 -7.04 21.46 -13.08
N GLU A 10 -5.74 21.39 -12.78
CA GLU A 10 -4.73 21.59 -13.82
C GLU A 10 -4.80 20.45 -14.85
N PRO A 11 -4.64 20.75 -16.15
CA PRO A 11 -4.74 19.78 -17.24
C PRO A 11 -3.46 18.92 -17.35
N GLU A 12 -2.98 18.40 -16.22
CA GLU A 12 -1.85 17.48 -16.19
C GLU A 12 -2.28 16.10 -16.72
N PRO A 13 -1.45 15.45 -17.56
CA PRO A 13 -1.71 14.10 -18.02
C PRO A 13 -1.82 13.11 -16.86
N VAL A 14 -2.85 12.26 -16.88
CA VAL A 14 -2.99 11.12 -15.97
C VAL A 14 -2.51 9.88 -16.71
N SER A 15 -1.55 9.15 -16.13
CA SER A 15 -1.04 7.92 -16.74
C SER A 15 -2.17 6.91 -16.93
N GLU A 16 -2.25 6.30 -18.11
CA GLU A 16 -3.19 5.21 -18.38
C GLU A 16 -2.94 4.00 -17.46
N SER A 17 -1.71 3.85 -16.95
CA SER A 17 -1.35 2.81 -15.99
C SER A 17 -1.72 3.12 -14.53
N MET A 18 -2.33 4.28 -14.24
CA MET A 18 -2.70 4.66 -12.88
C MET A 18 -3.86 3.79 -12.36
N GLY A 19 -3.53 2.78 -11.57
CA GLY A 19 -4.50 1.90 -10.92
C GLY A 19 -5.20 2.56 -9.73
N ALA A 20 -4.48 3.36 -8.95
CA ALA A 20 -4.99 4.02 -7.76
C ALA A 20 -4.27 5.34 -7.50
N CYS A 21 -4.86 6.19 -6.66
CA CYS A 21 -4.24 7.42 -6.19
C CYS A 21 -4.72 7.79 -4.78
N LEU A 22 -3.76 8.06 -3.90
CA LEU A 22 -4.01 8.64 -2.57
C LEU A 22 -4.03 10.17 -2.66
N VAL A 23 -5.21 10.76 -2.48
CA VAL A 23 -5.38 12.20 -2.33
C VAL A 23 -5.19 12.58 -0.86
N GLN A 24 -4.33 13.57 -0.59
CA GLN A 24 -4.07 14.05 0.76
C GLN A 24 -4.36 15.54 0.88
N GLY A 25 -4.77 15.96 2.08
CA GLY A 25 -4.88 17.37 2.44
C GLY A 25 -6.16 18.05 1.96
N LEU A 26 -7.22 17.27 1.71
CA LEU A 26 -8.54 17.81 1.39
C LEU A 26 -9.17 18.34 2.67
N ASN A 27 -9.35 19.65 2.79
CA ASN A 27 -10.06 20.23 3.93
C ASN A 27 -11.52 19.75 3.93
N ASN A 28 -11.93 19.13 5.02
CA ASN A 28 -13.32 18.80 5.29
C ASN A 28 -13.99 20.00 5.96
N TRP A 29 -14.64 20.83 5.15
CA TRP A 29 -15.26 22.07 5.63
C TRP A 29 -16.37 21.83 6.65
N ASP A 30 -17.13 20.74 6.54
CA ASP A 30 -18.11 20.34 7.56
C ASP A 30 -17.43 20.04 8.91
N ARG A 31 -16.25 19.40 8.91
CA ARG A 31 -15.47 19.19 10.14
C ARG A 31 -14.91 20.49 10.69
N VAL A 32 -14.47 21.41 9.84
CA VAL A 32 -14.02 22.76 10.25
C VAL A 32 -15.17 23.53 10.89
N GLU A 33 -16.38 23.48 10.32
CA GLU A 33 -17.59 24.09 10.88
C GLU A 33 -17.95 23.49 12.24
N LYS A 34 -17.89 22.16 12.39
CA LYS A 34 -18.12 21.47 13.67
C LYS A 34 -17.08 21.84 14.73
N LEU A 35 -15.81 21.97 14.35
CA LEU A 35 -14.75 22.44 15.25
C LEU A 35 -15.01 23.86 15.72
N ARG A 36 -15.45 24.74 14.81
CA ARG A 36 -15.84 26.11 15.13
C ARG A 36 -17.02 26.16 16.09
N ALA A 37 -18.09 25.42 15.80
CA ALA A 37 -19.26 25.34 16.67
C ALA A 37 -18.91 24.82 18.06
N HIS A 38 -18.05 23.81 18.16
CA HIS A 38 -17.56 23.29 19.43
C HIS A 38 -16.77 24.37 20.21
N TRP A 39 -15.85 25.08 19.55
CA TRP A 39 -15.11 26.18 20.16
C TRP A 39 -16.03 27.31 20.65
N GLU A 40 -17.01 27.74 19.85
CA GLU A 40 -17.98 28.78 20.22
C GLU A 40 -18.88 28.37 21.40
N SER A 41 -19.20 27.07 21.51
CA SER A 41 -19.98 26.52 22.62
C SER A 41 -19.22 26.50 23.96
N GLY A 42 -17.89 26.54 23.91
CA GLY A 42 -17.02 26.65 25.09
C GLY A 42 -17.01 28.04 25.73
N CYS A 43 -17.88 28.94 25.30
CA CYS A 43 -18.01 30.32 25.78
C CYS A 43 -16.67 31.10 25.79
N PRO A 44 -15.97 31.21 24.65
CA PRO A 44 -14.78 32.05 24.57
C PRO A 44 -15.14 33.53 24.79
N GLU A 45 -14.24 34.28 25.42
CA GLU A 45 -14.41 35.71 25.71
C GLU A 45 -14.57 36.56 24.42
N ASP A 46 -13.90 36.15 23.33
CA ASP A 46 -14.01 36.74 22.01
C ASP A 46 -14.42 35.70 20.96
N ARG A 47 -15.50 35.99 20.24
CA ARG A 47 -16.06 35.17 19.14
C ARG A 47 -15.84 35.79 17.76
N SER A 48 -14.97 36.79 17.66
CA SER A 48 -14.60 37.42 16.40
C SER A 48 -13.98 36.42 15.42
N GLU A 49 -14.07 36.72 14.12
CA GLU A 49 -13.33 35.96 13.10
C GLU A 49 -11.83 35.93 13.39
N SER A 50 -11.26 37.01 13.94
CA SER A 50 -9.84 37.03 14.36
C SER A 50 -9.54 36.02 15.47
N ALA A 51 -10.42 35.89 16.46
CA ALA A 51 -10.28 34.91 17.54
C ALA A 51 -10.41 33.48 17.01
N TRP A 52 -11.35 33.23 16.09
CA TRP A 52 -11.45 31.94 15.40
C TRP A 52 -10.18 31.62 14.62
N HIS A 53 -9.66 32.54 13.80
CA HIS A 53 -8.41 32.31 13.06
C HIS A 53 -7.22 32.03 14.00
N ALA A 54 -7.15 32.72 15.14
CA ALA A 54 -6.12 32.47 16.14
C ALA A 54 -6.26 31.08 16.77
N HIS A 55 -7.47 30.66 17.12
CA HIS A 55 -7.73 29.32 17.63
C HIS A 55 -7.43 28.24 16.58
N PHE A 56 -7.93 28.42 15.35
CA PHE A 56 -7.71 27.45 14.26
C PHE A 56 -6.23 27.28 13.93
N ARG A 57 -5.40 28.34 14.03
CA ARG A 57 -3.93 28.23 13.91
C ARG A 57 -3.33 27.21 14.89
N THR A 58 -3.93 27.02 16.07
CA THR A 58 -3.48 25.98 17.03
C THR A 58 -3.84 24.56 16.58
N LEU A 59 -4.85 24.42 15.71
CA LEU A 59 -5.30 23.14 15.14
C LEU A 59 -4.57 22.78 13.85
N VAL A 60 -3.97 23.75 13.15
CA VAL A 60 -3.21 23.53 11.89
C VAL A 60 -2.15 22.40 11.97
N PRO A 61 -1.39 22.22 13.08
CA PRO A 61 -0.48 21.09 13.19
C PRO A 61 -1.18 19.72 13.19
N ARG A 62 -2.44 19.67 13.63
CA ARG A 62 -3.26 18.47 13.78
C ARG A 62 -4.19 18.28 12.59
N LYS A 63 -3.58 18.06 11.41
CA LYS A 63 -4.29 17.93 10.12
C LYS A 63 -5.39 16.86 10.15
N GLU A 64 -5.23 15.80 10.92
CA GLU A 64 -6.22 14.74 11.11
C GLU A 64 -7.57 15.26 11.64
N LEU A 65 -7.59 16.40 12.32
CA LEU A 65 -8.81 17.01 12.83
C LEU A 65 -9.65 17.72 11.78
N TYR A 66 -9.13 18.00 10.58
CA TYR A 66 -9.86 18.80 9.59
C TYR A 66 -9.55 18.47 8.13
N GLN A 67 -8.57 17.60 7.86
CA GLN A 67 -8.26 17.12 6.53
C GLN A 67 -8.62 15.65 6.38
N ASP A 68 -9.20 15.33 5.24
CA ASP A 68 -9.45 13.97 4.80
C ASP A 68 -8.37 13.51 3.82
N ARG A 69 -8.30 12.18 3.72
CA ARG A 69 -7.51 11.46 2.74
C ARG A 69 -8.45 10.54 1.98
N LEU A 70 -8.32 10.52 0.66
CA LEU A 70 -9.16 9.69 -0.20
C LEU A 70 -8.26 8.75 -1.00
N VAL A 71 -8.63 7.47 -1.03
CA VAL A 71 -8.06 6.53 -2.00
C VAL A 71 -9.02 6.45 -3.17
N ILE A 72 -8.57 6.84 -4.36
CA ILE A 72 -9.32 6.72 -5.60
C ILE A 72 -8.81 5.48 -6.32
N LEU A 73 -9.71 4.56 -6.64
CA LEU A 73 -9.41 3.30 -7.30
C LEU A 73 -10.03 3.25 -8.70
N SER A 74 -9.28 2.75 -9.67
CA SER A 74 -9.85 2.35 -10.97
C SER A 74 -10.43 0.93 -10.90
N GLN A 75 -11.39 0.62 -11.77
CA GLN A 75 -11.99 -0.71 -11.92
C GLN A 75 -11.37 -1.51 -13.08
N GLY A 76 -10.05 -1.44 -13.24
CA GLY A 76 -9.31 -2.24 -14.21
C GLY A 76 -8.72 -3.54 -13.63
N PRO A 77 -8.32 -4.50 -14.48
CA PRO A 77 -7.60 -5.70 -14.08
C PRO A 77 -6.36 -5.34 -13.26
N TYR A 78 -6.09 -6.09 -12.19
CA TYR A 78 -4.93 -5.81 -11.34
C TYR A 78 -3.62 -6.06 -12.10
N SER A 79 -2.71 -5.10 -12.04
CA SER A 79 -1.44 -5.10 -12.79
C SER A 79 -1.57 -5.37 -14.29
N ASN A 80 -2.72 -4.99 -14.87
CA ASN A 80 -3.08 -5.19 -16.27
C ASN A 80 -3.04 -6.68 -16.71
N ILE A 81 -3.19 -7.62 -15.77
CA ILE A 81 -3.22 -9.05 -16.08
C ILE A 81 -4.62 -9.44 -16.55
N PRO A 82 -4.78 -10.12 -17.70
CA PRO A 82 -6.10 -10.59 -18.15
C PRO A 82 -6.58 -11.77 -17.30
N ALA A 83 -7.89 -11.92 -17.14
CA ALA A 83 -8.50 -12.98 -16.34
C ALA A 83 -8.08 -14.39 -16.81
N SER A 84 -7.92 -14.57 -18.13
CA SER A 84 -7.45 -15.82 -18.74
C SER A 84 -6.07 -16.26 -18.27
N ALA A 85 -5.17 -15.33 -17.92
CA ALA A 85 -3.84 -15.65 -17.42
C ALA A 85 -3.85 -16.20 -15.98
N LEU A 86 -4.98 -16.10 -15.28
CA LEU A 86 -5.23 -16.68 -13.96
C LEU A 86 -6.26 -17.82 -14.00
N GLY A 87 -6.80 -18.14 -15.18
CA GLY A 87 -7.87 -19.14 -15.34
C GLY A 87 -9.20 -18.73 -14.71
N LEU A 88 -9.45 -17.42 -14.61
CA LEU A 88 -10.66 -16.85 -14.01
C LEU A 88 -11.60 -16.26 -15.05
N ASP A 89 -12.87 -16.10 -14.65
CA ASP A 89 -13.84 -15.29 -15.39
C ASP A 89 -13.51 -13.79 -15.29
N GLU A 90 -13.84 -13.00 -16.32
CA GLU A 90 -13.56 -11.57 -16.34
C GLU A 90 -14.28 -10.79 -15.23
N ALA A 91 -15.55 -11.09 -14.97
CA ALA A 91 -16.33 -10.39 -13.95
C ALA A 91 -15.88 -10.77 -12.54
N GLU A 92 -15.49 -12.03 -12.34
CA GLU A 92 -14.83 -12.47 -11.10
C GLU A 92 -13.49 -11.77 -10.90
N TRP A 93 -12.65 -11.75 -11.94
CA TRP A 93 -11.32 -11.15 -11.86
C TRP A 93 -11.38 -9.64 -11.60
N LEU A 94 -12.35 -8.91 -12.15
CA LEU A 94 -12.52 -7.49 -11.85
C LEU A 94 -12.88 -7.24 -10.38
N LYS A 95 -13.73 -8.09 -9.78
CA LYS A 95 -14.06 -8.00 -8.35
C LYS A 95 -12.84 -8.27 -7.47
N ILE A 96 -12.11 -9.33 -7.78
CA ILE A 96 -10.86 -9.70 -7.09
C ILE A 96 -9.83 -8.58 -7.26
N SER A 97 -9.67 -8.04 -8.47
CA SER A 97 -8.74 -6.95 -8.78
C SER A 97 -9.03 -5.70 -7.95
N LEU A 98 -10.31 -5.33 -7.80
CA LEU A 98 -10.70 -4.20 -6.97
C LEU A 98 -10.40 -4.44 -5.49
N ALA A 99 -10.67 -5.65 -4.99
CA ALA A 99 -10.38 -6.02 -3.61
C ALA A 99 -8.86 -6.00 -3.31
N ILE A 100 -8.05 -6.60 -4.20
CA ILE A 100 -6.58 -6.56 -4.11
C ILE A 100 -6.11 -5.11 -4.05
N ARG A 101 -6.57 -4.29 -5.00
CA ARG A 101 -6.13 -2.89 -5.10
C ARG A 101 -6.54 -2.07 -3.88
N LEU A 102 -7.77 -2.24 -3.38
CA LEU A 102 -8.23 -1.55 -2.18
C LEU A 102 -7.35 -1.90 -0.98
N GLU A 103 -7.13 -3.19 -0.73
CA GLU A 103 -6.34 -3.61 0.43
C GLU A 103 -4.86 -3.26 0.27
N HIS A 104 -4.30 -3.32 -0.94
CA HIS A 104 -2.94 -2.88 -1.25
C HIS A 104 -2.74 -1.39 -0.86
N GLU A 105 -3.62 -0.50 -1.31
CA GLU A 105 -3.56 0.93 -0.98
C GLU A 105 -3.81 1.19 0.52
N CYS A 106 -4.73 0.44 1.13
CA CYS A 106 -4.95 0.49 2.58
C CYS A 106 -3.69 0.04 3.35
N THR A 107 -2.94 -0.92 2.82
CA THR A 107 -1.70 -1.41 3.43
C THR A 107 -0.60 -0.37 3.36
N HIS A 108 -0.41 0.28 2.20
CA HIS A 108 0.48 1.45 2.09
C HIS A 108 0.11 2.53 3.11
N TYR A 109 -1.17 2.82 3.25
CA TYR A 109 -1.64 3.81 4.22
C TYR A 109 -1.37 3.39 5.67
N PHE A 110 -1.61 2.12 5.98
CA PHE A 110 -1.39 1.55 7.30
C PHE A 110 0.10 1.59 7.67
N THR A 111 1.00 1.10 6.82
CA THR A 111 2.45 1.08 7.08
C THR A 111 3.01 2.49 7.22
N TYR A 112 2.55 3.44 6.38
CA TYR A 112 2.88 4.86 6.55
C TYR A 112 2.50 5.38 7.95
N ARG A 113 1.31 5.03 8.44
CA ARG A 113 0.79 5.49 9.74
C ARG A 113 1.44 4.80 10.94
N ALA A 114 1.64 3.49 10.85
CA ALA A 114 2.07 2.64 11.96
C ALA A 114 3.60 2.56 12.08
N LEU A 115 4.31 2.55 10.95
CA LEU A 115 5.76 2.32 10.87
C LEU A 115 6.53 3.57 10.44
N GLY A 116 5.85 4.66 10.11
CA GLY A 116 6.46 5.92 9.69
C GLY A 116 7.18 5.83 8.34
N SER A 117 6.98 4.75 7.59
CA SER A 117 7.57 4.57 6.26
C SER A 117 6.58 3.92 5.30
N ALA A 118 6.47 4.51 4.12
CA ALA A 118 5.91 3.91 2.92
C ALA A 118 6.86 4.32 1.80
N ARG A 119 7.79 3.43 1.45
CA ARG A 119 8.80 3.62 0.44
C ARG A 119 8.31 2.93 -0.83
N ASN A 120 8.44 3.60 -1.96
CA ASN A 120 8.17 2.99 -3.26
C ASN A 120 9.35 2.06 -3.64
N ASN A 121 9.41 0.88 -3.02
CA ASN A 121 10.42 -0.16 -3.26
C ASN A 121 9.74 -1.53 -3.35
N LEU A 122 10.46 -2.54 -3.87
CA LEU A 122 9.89 -3.88 -4.06
C LEU A 122 9.48 -4.60 -2.77
N PHE A 123 10.07 -4.23 -1.62
CA PHE A 123 9.75 -4.86 -0.35
C PHE A 123 8.38 -4.40 0.16
N ASP A 124 8.14 -3.10 0.17
CA ASP A 124 6.86 -2.52 0.57
C ASP A 124 5.74 -3.00 -0.37
N GLU A 125 6.02 -3.12 -1.66
CA GLU A 125 5.08 -3.62 -2.68
C GLU A 125 4.76 -5.10 -2.50
N LEU A 126 5.75 -5.93 -2.13
CA LEU A 126 5.55 -7.32 -1.74
C LEU A 126 4.59 -7.42 -0.55
N LEU A 127 4.78 -6.61 0.49
CA LEU A 127 3.90 -6.60 1.66
C LEU A 127 2.49 -6.08 1.35
N CYS A 128 2.37 -5.08 0.48
CA CYS A 128 1.07 -4.56 0.05
C CYS A 128 0.31 -5.55 -0.83
N ASP A 129 0.98 -6.22 -1.77
CA ASP A 129 0.37 -7.30 -2.54
C ASP A 129 0.08 -8.54 -1.70
N TYR A 130 0.89 -8.83 -0.68
CA TYR A 130 0.59 -9.89 0.29
C TYR A 130 -0.78 -9.67 0.94
N MET A 131 -1.01 -8.48 1.49
CA MET A 131 -2.28 -8.09 2.07
C MET A 131 -3.40 -8.08 1.03
N GLY A 132 -3.13 -7.51 -0.15
CA GLY A 132 -4.04 -7.47 -1.29
C GLY A 132 -4.57 -8.85 -1.69
N ILE A 133 -3.66 -9.77 -1.96
CA ILE A 133 -3.97 -11.12 -2.40
C ILE A 133 -4.68 -11.88 -1.27
N THR A 134 -4.13 -11.88 -0.05
CA THR A 134 -4.76 -12.59 1.08
C THR A 134 -6.16 -12.08 1.39
N ALA A 135 -6.43 -10.78 1.26
CA ALA A 135 -7.77 -10.23 1.46
C ALA A 135 -8.76 -10.66 0.38
N ALA A 136 -8.31 -10.80 -0.86
CA ALA A 136 -9.18 -11.13 -1.98
C ALA A 136 -9.40 -12.64 -2.16
N THR A 137 -8.40 -13.47 -1.84
CA THR A 137 -8.41 -14.92 -2.11
C THR A 137 -8.34 -15.78 -0.84
N GLY A 138 -8.11 -15.17 0.33
CA GLY A 138 -8.00 -15.85 1.63
C GLY A 138 -6.61 -16.42 1.94
N ARG A 139 -5.70 -16.53 0.97
CA ARG A 139 -4.31 -16.99 1.16
C ARG A 139 -3.37 -16.27 0.22
N TYR A 140 -2.13 -16.09 0.64
CA TYR A 140 -1.13 -15.51 -0.24
C TYR A 140 -0.71 -16.51 -1.32
N SER A 141 -0.43 -15.99 -2.52
CA SER A 141 0.12 -16.76 -3.64
C SER A 141 1.31 -16.04 -4.22
N ALA A 142 2.50 -16.64 -4.09
CA ALA A 142 3.71 -16.15 -4.73
C ALA A 142 3.56 -16.14 -6.25
N THR A 143 2.89 -17.15 -6.81
CA THR A 143 2.60 -17.23 -8.26
C THR A 143 1.83 -16.02 -8.77
N TRP A 144 0.80 -15.57 -8.04
CA TRP A 144 0.04 -14.37 -8.40
C TRP A 144 0.89 -13.12 -8.31
N PHE A 145 1.58 -12.93 -7.18
CA PHE A 145 2.48 -11.79 -6.98
C PHE A 145 3.54 -11.69 -8.09
N LEU A 146 4.24 -12.78 -8.40
CA LEU A 146 5.28 -12.79 -9.44
C LEU A 146 4.71 -12.49 -10.83
N LYS A 147 3.50 -12.99 -11.15
CA LYS A 147 2.80 -12.65 -12.40
C LYS A 147 2.40 -11.17 -12.48
N PHE A 148 1.96 -10.59 -11.37
CA PHE A 148 1.66 -9.15 -11.29
C PHE A 148 2.92 -8.30 -11.50
N LEU A 149 4.06 -8.79 -11.01
CA LEU A 149 5.33 -8.09 -11.11
C LEU A 149 6.02 -8.27 -12.49
N GLY A 150 5.66 -9.30 -13.25
CA GLY A 150 6.33 -9.66 -14.52
C GLY A 150 7.55 -10.56 -14.33
N LEU A 151 7.58 -11.34 -13.24
CA LEU A 151 8.63 -12.28 -12.85
C LEU A 151 8.14 -13.75 -12.82
N GLU A 152 6.99 -14.05 -13.45
CA GLU A 152 6.37 -15.38 -13.46
C GLU A 152 7.28 -16.48 -14.03
N ASP A 153 8.14 -16.15 -15.00
CA ASP A 153 9.03 -17.08 -15.70
C ASP A 153 10.52 -16.80 -15.40
N PHE A 154 10.80 -16.27 -14.20
CA PHE A 154 12.17 -15.90 -13.79
C PHE A 154 13.16 -17.07 -14.02
N PRO A 155 14.34 -16.85 -14.64
CA PRO A 155 15.04 -15.57 -14.84
C PRO A 155 14.57 -14.71 -16.01
N THR A 156 13.59 -15.16 -16.79
CA THR A 156 13.00 -14.32 -17.84
C THR A 156 12.10 -13.26 -17.22
N VAL A 157 12.35 -11.99 -17.54
CA VAL A 157 11.57 -10.86 -17.02
C VAL A 157 10.72 -10.28 -18.14
N ARG A 158 9.42 -10.12 -17.89
CA ARG A 158 8.50 -9.56 -18.88
C ARG A 158 8.89 -8.12 -19.20
N ALA A 159 8.93 -7.77 -20.50
CA ALA A 159 9.42 -6.47 -20.95
C ALA A 159 8.60 -5.29 -20.42
N ASP A 160 7.29 -5.49 -20.25
CA ASP A 160 6.33 -4.53 -19.67
C ASP A 160 6.00 -4.85 -18.20
N GLY A 161 6.80 -5.70 -17.55
CA GLY A 161 6.61 -6.10 -16.15
C GLY A 161 6.64 -4.92 -15.19
N ARG A 162 5.76 -4.93 -14.19
CA ARG A 162 5.69 -3.90 -13.14
C ARG A 162 7.01 -3.75 -12.37
N VAL A 163 7.86 -4.79 -12.34
CA VAL A 163 9.18 -4.78 -11.71
C VAL A 163 10.06 -3.60 -12.17
N HIS A 164 9.95 -3.18 -13.43
CA HIS A 164 10.77 -2.10 -14.00
C HIS A 164 10.47 -0.73 -13.37
N LEU A 165 9.29 -0.55 -12.77
CA LEU A 165 8.91 0.67 -12.05
C LEU A 165 9.75 0.90 -10.78
N TYR A 166 10.33 -0.18 -10.22
CA TYR A 166 11.03 -0.17 -8.94
C TYR A 166 12.55 -0.21 -9.09
N ARG A 167 13.05 0.08 -10.30
CA ARG A 167 14.49 0.16 -10.59
C ARG A 167 15.18 1.34 -9.90
N GLY A 168 14.43 2.26 -9.29
CA GLY A 168 14.94 3.40 -8.54
C GLY A 168 15.19 4.65 -9.39
N LYS A 169 15.57 5.74 -8.72
CA LYS A 169 15.93 7.04 -9.32
C LYS A 169 17.19 7.58 -8.61
N PRO A 170 18.39 7.52 -9.24
CA PRO A 170 18.68 6.97 -10.57
C PRO A 170 18.44 5.45 -10.64
N PRO A 171 18.23 4.89 -11.85
CA PRO A 171 17.98 3.46 -12.01
C PRO A 171 19.21 2.63 -11.62
N LEU A 172 18.97 1.49 -10.98
CA LEU A 172 19.98 0.49 -10.65
C LEU A 172 20.70 -0.02 -11.91
N PRO A 173 22.02 -0.27 -11.86
CA PRO A 173 22.73 -1.01 -12.90
C PRO A 173 22.11 -2.39 -13.13
N ASP A 174 22.23 -2.94 -14.34
CA ASP A 174 21.58 -4.22 -14.70
C ASP A 174 21.93 -5.36 -13.73
N ALA A 175 23.20 -5.46 -13.30
CA ALA A 175 23.64 -6.48 -12.36
C ALA A 175 22.96 -6.34 -10.98
N ALA A 176 22.80 -5.11 -10.48
CA ALA A 176 22.13 -4.87 -9.20
C ALA A 176 20.62 -5.11 -9.31
N PHE A 177 20.01 -4.73 -10.44
CA PHE A 177 18.59 -5.00 -10.68
C PHE A 177 18.30 -6.50 -10.79
N ALA A 178 19.19 -7.27 -11.43
CA ALA A 178 19.09 -8.74 -11.48
C ALA A 178 19.20 -9.39 -10.09
N ILE A 179 20.01 -8.83 -9.19
CA ILE A 179 20.07 -9.27 -7.79
C ILE A 179 18.74 -8.94 -7.09
N GLN A 180 18.24 -7.71 -7.24
CA GLN A 180 16.98 -7.29 -6.64
C GLN A 180 15.79 -8.17 -7.08
N GLN A 181 15.71 -8.53 -8.36
CA GLN A 181 14.71 -9.45 -8.91
C GLN A 181 14.81 -10.83 -8.26
N ARG A 182 16.03 -11.38 -8.16
CA ARG A 182 16.26 -12.69 -7.53
C ARG A 182 15.86 -12.71 -6.06
N LEU A 183 16.20 -11.64 -5.32
CA LEU A 183 15.78 -11.48 -3.94
C LEU A 183 14.25 -11.41 -3.83
N THR A 184 13.60 -10.67 -4.72
CA THR A 184 12.14 -10.55 -4.75
C THR A 184 11.45 -11.89 -5.02
N VAL A 185 11.96 -12.69 -5.96
CA VAL A 185 11.44 -14.04 -6.22
C VAL A 185 11.57 -14.93 -5.00
N ARG A 186 12.74 -14.96 -4.36
CA ARG A 186 12.97 -15.75 -3.14
C ARG A 186 12.09 -15.29 -1.99
N ALA A 187 12.01 -13.98 -1.75
CA ALA A 187 11.19 -13.39 -0.70
C ALA A 187 9.70 -13.70 -0.90
N ALA A 188 9.19 -13.67 -2.14
CA ALA A 188 7.82 -14.04 -2.43
C ALA A 188 7.52 -15.49 -2.03
N HIS A 189 8.39 -16.44 -2.36
CA HIS A 189 8.20 -17.84 -1.97
C HIS A 189 8.32 -18.06 -0.46
N ASN A 190 9.30 -17.41 0.18
CA ASN A 190 9.46 -17.49 1.64
C ASN A 190 8.24 -16.90 2.37
N LEU A 191 7.69 -15.79 1.89
CA LEU A 191 6.49 -15.20 2.47
C LEU A 191 5.26 -16.11 2.29
N GLU A 192 5.16 -16.86 1.19
CA GLU A 192 4.11 -17.87 1.01
C GLU A 192 4.26 -19.05 1.98
N ALA A 193 5.49 -19.48 2.27
CA ALA A 193 5.75 -20.49 3.29
C ALA A 193 5.34 -19.99 4.69
N ILE A 194 5.70 -18.75 5.02
CA ILE A 194 5.32 -18.08 6.28
C ILE A 194 3.78 -17.96 6.38
N ASP A 195 3.11 -17.46 5.35
CA ASP A 195 1.64 -17.34 5.33
C ASP A 195 0.96 -18.69 5.60
N ARG A 196 1.46 -19.76 4.97
CA ARG A 196 0.92 -21.11 5.17
C ARG A 196 1.04 -21.60 6.61
N GLN A 197 2.14 -21.24 7.29
CA GLN A 197 2.41 -21.64 8.67
C GLN A 197 1.67 -20.79 9.70
N TYR A 198 1.57 -19.47 9.48
CA TYR A 198 1.10 -18.52 10.51
C TYR A 198 -0.27 -17.92 10.26
N ALA A 199 -0.71 -17.78 9.02
CA ALA A 199 -2.01 -17.17 8.71
C ALA A 199 -3.19 -18.15 8.90
N ALA A 200 -2.92 -19.46 9.00
CA ALA A 200 -3.91 -20.47 9.33
C ALA A 200 -4.32 -20.38 10.82
N GLY A 201 -5.14 -19.38 11.16
CA GLY A 201 -5.74 -19.23 12.51
C GLY A 201 -5.42 -17.91 13.22
N ARG A 202 -4.71 -16.97 12.59
CA ARG A 202 -4.36 -15.66 13.18
C ARG A 202 -4.61 -14.51 12.19
N GLU A 203 -4.70 -13.28 12.70
CA GLU A 203 -4.95 -12.12 11.85
C GLU A 203 -3.74 -11.79 10.97
N ARG A 204 -3.94 -11.71 9.64
CA ARG A 204 -2.93 -11.34 8.62
C ARG A 204 -2.13 -10.07 8.95
N ILE A 205 -2.69 -9.17 9.75
CA ILE A 205 -2.04 -7.94 10.19
C ILE A 205 -0.79 -8.22 11.03
N PHE A 206 -0.79 -9.29 11.82
CA PHE A 206 0.38 -9.66 12.61
C PHE A 206 1.50 -10.20 11.72
N VAL A 207 1.15 -10.94 10.66
CA VAL A 207 2.14 -11.41 9.68
C VAL A 207 2.76 -10.22 8.96
N LEU A 208 1.94 -9.26 8.53
CA LEU A 208 2.42 -8.00 7.96
C LEU A 208 3.38 -7.28 8.91
N LEU A 209 2.99 -7.09 10.18
CA LEU A 209 3.80 -6.38 11.15
C LEU A 209 5.13 -7.09 11.41
N ALA A 210 5.14 -8.41 11.60
CA ALA A 210 6.37 -9.16 11.80
C ALA A 210 7.26 -9.13 10.54
N ALA A 211 6.69 -9.38 9.36
CA ALA A 211 7.42 -9.33 8.10
C ALA A 211 8.02 -7.94 7.84
N SER A 212 7.34 -6.85 8.21
CA SER A 212 7.83 -5.48 8.04
C SER A 212 9.07 -5.12 8.87
N HIS A 213 9.46 -5.96 9.84
CA HIS A 213 10.71 -5.79 10.59
C HIS A 213 11.90 -6.46 9.91
N LEU A 214 11.67 -7.26 8.88
CA LEU A 214 12.72 -7.83 8.04
C LEU A 214 13.05 -6.87 6.89
N SER A 215 14.23 -7.03 6.32
CA SER A 215 14.62 -6.50 5.02
C SER A 215 14.23 -7.47 3.89
N LEU A 216 14.31 -7.00 2.64
CA LEU A 216 14.11 -7.86 1.48
C LEU A 216 15.15 -8.99 1.45
N GLU A 217 16.37 -8.70 1.84
CA GLU A 217 17.49 -9.63 1.92
C GLU A 217 17.25 -10.72 2.95
N GLU A 218 16.80 -10.34 4.15
CA GLU A 218 16.45 -11.28 5.22
C GLU A 218 15.27 -12.15 4.83
N LEU A 219 14.20 -11.56 4.29
CA LEU A 219 13.03 -12.31 3.82
C LEU A 219 13.37 -13.22 2.62
N ALA A 220 14.38 -12.89 1.82
CA ALA A 220 14.87 -13.71 0.71
C ALA A 220 15.86 -14.81 1.15
N SER A 221 16.43 -14.72 2.35
CA SER A 221 17.48 -15.63 2.83
C SER A 221 16.95 -17.05 3.08
N GLU A 222 17.86 -18.00 3.34
CA GLU A 222 17.47 -19.34 3.78
C GLU A 222 16.96 -19.34 5.23
N ASP A 223 17.36 -18.33 6.01
CA ASP A 223 16.97 -18.12 7.39
C ASP A 223 15.69 -17.28 7.54
N ALA A 224 14.96 -17.01 6.45
CA ALA A 224 13.79 -16.14 6.45
C ALA A 224 12.73 -16.54 7.48
N LEU A 225 12.45 -17.85 7.59
CA LEU A 225 11.49 -18.37 8.56
C LEU A 225 12.00 -18.24 10.01
N PRO A 226 13.22 -18.71 10.36
CA PRO A 226 13.81 -18.45 11.69
C PRO A 226 13.87 -16.97 12.08
N LEU A 227 14.22 -16.08 11.14
CA LEU A 227 14.26 -14.63 11.39
C LEU A 227 12.86 -14.07 11.63
N PHE A 228 11.86 -14.53 10.85
CA PHE A 228 10.47 -14.18 11.07
C PHE A 228 9.97 -14.66 12.45
N GLU A 229 10.27 -15.90 12.83
CA GLU A 229 9.92 -16.50 14.12
C GLU A 229 10.46 -15.69 15.29
N GLN A 230 11.72 -15.24 15.23
CA GLN A 230 12.32 -14.40 16.26
C GLN A 230 11.54 -13.09 16.48
N VAL A 231 11.10 -12.45 15.39
CA VAL A 231 10.28 -11.22 15.47
C VAL A 231 8.87 -11.54 15.97
N TRP A 232 8.30 -12.63 15.47
CA TRP A 232 6.95 -13.08 15.77
C TRP A 232 6.75 -13.38 17.26
N ASP A 233 7.64 -14.19 17.84
CA ASP A 233 7.56 -14.61 19.24
C ASP A 233 7.87 -13.45 20.21
N PHE A 234 8.75 -12.53 19.82
CA PHE A 234 9.04 -11.33 20.62
C PHE A 234 7.83 -10.41 20.78
N ARG A 235 6.89 -10.42 19.81
CA ARG A 235 5.72 -9.53 19.79
C ARG A 235 4.43 -10.23 20.21
N HIS A 236 4.40 -11.56 20.23
CA HIS A 236 3.24 -12.39 20.58
C HIS A 236 3.62 -13.58 21.49
N PRO A 237 3.86 -13.34 22.80
CA PRO A 237 3.99 -14.42 23.77
C PRO A 237 2.68 -15.22 23.96
#